data_AF-A0A3D6A269-F1
#
_entry.id   AF-A0A3D6A269-F1
#
_cell.length_a   1.000
_cell.length_b   1.000
_cell.length_c   1.000
_cell.angle_alpha   90.00
_cell.angle_beta   90.00
_cell.angle_gamma   90.00
#
_symmetry.space_group_name_H-M   'P 1'
#
loop_
_entity.id
_entity.type
_entity.pdbx_description
1 polymer ?
#
loop_
_entity_poly.entity_id
_entity_poly.type
_entity_poly.pdbx_seq_one_letter_code
_entity_poly.pdbx_strand_id
1 'polypeptide(L)' 'LGVSLGLRVNAGHGINYDNVEGAKQLQKVYEFNIGHSIVSRSITHGFKEAVATMRHRLNH' A
#
# COMPACT_ATOMS: atom_id res chain seq x y z
N LEU A 1 5.06 -17.60 7.80
CA LEU A 1 6.44 -17.94 8.24
C LEU A 1 7.14 -16.76 8.94
N GLY A 2 7.37 -15.61 8.29
CA GLY A 2 8.09 -14.49 8.94
C GLY A 2 7.52 -14.09 10.30
N VAL A 3 6.19 -13.92 10.40
CA VAL A 3 5.53 -13.56 11.66
C VAL A 3 5.72 -14.61 12.76
N SER A 4 5.69 -15.91 12.43
CA SER A 4 5.90 -16.97 13.43
C SER A 4 7.36 -17.05 13.92
N LEU A 5 8.28 -16.39 13.21
CA LEU A 5 9.69 -16.24 13.59
C LEU A 5 9.96 -14.90 14.30
N GLY A 6 8.91 -14.12 14.63
CA GLY A 6 9.05 -12.81 15.28
C GLY A 6 9.42 -11.65 14.36
N LEU A 7 9.37 -11.84 13.03
CA LEU A 7 9.68 -10.78 12.07
C LEU A 7 8.47 -9.87 11.83
N ARG A 8 8.74 -8.57 11.67
CA ARG A 8 7.81 -7.63 11.04
C ARG A 8 7.83 -7.88 9.53
N VAL A 9 6.66 -8.14 8.95
CA VAL A 9 6.52 -8.41 7.52
C VAL A 9 5.91 -7.18 6.85
N ASN A 10 6.64 -6.59 5.90
CA ASN A 10 6.16 -5.47 5.09
C ASN A 10 5.81 -5.96 3.67
N ALA A 11 4.91 -5.26 2.99
CA ALA A 11 4.57 -5.48 1.58
C ALA A 11 4.54 -4.13 0.83
N GLY A 12 4.28 -4.12 -0.48
CA GLY A 12 4.19 -2.84 -1.20
C GLY A 12 4.50 -2.86 -2.69
N HIS A 13 5.41 -3.74 -3.13
CA HIS A 13 5.84 -3.77 -4.53
C HIS A 13 4.68 -4.15 -5.47
N GLY A 14 4.47 -3.35 -6.51
CA GLY A 14 3.40 -3.59 -7.51
C GLY A 14 1.99 -3.22 -7.07
N ILE A 15 1.79 -2.75 -5.83
CA ILE A 15 0.47 -2.30 -5.37
C ILE A 15 0.11 -0.96 -6.01
N ASN A 16 -1.13 -0.86 -6.51
CA ASN A 16 -1.70 0.30 -7.16
C ASN A 16 -3.17 0.49 -6.72
N TYR A 17 -3.84 1.51 -7.27
CA TYR A 17 -5.20 1.89 -6.86
C TYR A 17 -6.27 0.87 -7.25
N ASP A 18 -5.98 -0.05 -8.16
CA ASP A 18 -6.91 -1.07 -8.65
C ASP A 18 -6.79 -2.38 -7.86
N ASN A 19 -5.58 -2.73 -7.42
CA ASN A 19 -5.31 -4.00 -6.72
C ASN A 19 -5.12 -3.87 -5.19
N VAL A 20 -5.15 -2.64 -4.65
CA VAL A 20 -4.99 -2.37 -3.21
C VAL A 20 -5.99 -3.14 -2.34
N GLU A 21 -7.22 -3.36 -2.82
CA GLU A 21 -8.22 -4.12 -2.07
C GLU A 21 -7.82 -5.59 -1.85
N GLY A 22 -7.14 -6.20 -2.83
CA GLY A 22 -6.57 -7.53 -2.67
C GLY A 22 -5.41 -7.55 -1.68
N ALA A 23 -4.60 -6.49 -1.65
CA ALA A 23 -3.49 -6.39 -0.71
C ALA A 23 -3.95 -6.33 0.76
N LYS A 24 -5.12 -5.74 1.05
CA LYS A 24 -5.72 -5.72 2.40
C LYS A 24 -6.04 -7.11 2.95
N GLN A 25 -6.24 -8.09 2.08
CA GLN A 25 -6.51 -9.47 2.49
C GLN A 25 -5.26 -10.16 3.06
N LEU A 26 -4.06 -9.60 2.86
CA LEU A 26 -2.83 -10.10 3.45
C LEU A 26 -2.83 -9.84 4.97
N GLN A 27 -3.08 -10.90 5.73
CA GLN A 27 -3.04 -10.84 7.19
C GLN A 27 -1.61 -10.60 7.69
N LYS A 28 -1.49 -9.86 8.81
CA LYS A 28 -0.24 -9.68 9.57
C LYS A 28 0.88 -8.96 8.80
N VAL A 29 0.51 -8.13 7.82
CA VAL A 29 1.40 -7.12 7.23
C VAL A 29 1.51 -5.94 8.21
N TYR A 30 2.74 -5.55 8.52
CA TYR A 30 3.04 -4.43 9.41
C TYR A 30 2.97 -3.08 8.68
N GLU A 31 3.43 -3.02 7.43
CA GLU A 31 3.45 -1.80 6.63
C GLU A 31 3.37 -2.08 5.13
N PHE A 32 2.72 -1.18 4.39
CA PHE A 32 2.72 -1.14 2.92
C PHE A 32 3.58 0.02 2.39
N ASN A 33 4.72 -0.30 1.77
CA ASN A 33 5.62 0.66 1.14
C ASN A 33 5.34 0.80 -0.36
N ILE A 34 4.61 1.84 -0.76
CA ILE A 34 4.10 2.02 -2.13
C ILE A 34 4.72 3.28 -2.74
N GLY A 35 5.32 3.14 -3.93
CA GLY A 35 6.04 4.24 -4.61
C GLY A 35 5.45 4.59 -5.98
N HIS A 36 5.79 3.80 -7.00
CA HIS A 36 5.53 4.12 -8.42
C HIS A 36 4.08 4.49 -8.73
N SER A 37 3.10 3.79 -8.15
CA SER A 37 1.68 4.07 -8.38
C SER A 37 1.25 5.41 -7.79
N ILE A 38 1.73 5.77 -6.59
CA ILE A 38 1.47 7.08 -5.97
C ILE A 38 2.09 8.19 -6.81
N VAL A 39 3.35 8.04 -7.25
CA VAL A 39 4.02 9.01 -8.11
C VAL A 39 3.30 9.15 -9.46
N SER A 40 2.86 8.04 -10.06
CA SER A 40 2.16 8.08 -11.35
C SER A 40 0.81 8.81 -11.25
N ARG A 41 0.04 8.57 -10.18
CA ARG A 41 -1.23 9.30 -9.95
C ARG A 41 -0.99 10.79 -9.65
N SER A 42 0.09 11.11 -8.92
CA SER A 42 0.35 12.49 -8.51
C SER A 42 0.59 13.44 -9.69
N ILE A 43 0.99 12.92 -10.85
CA ILE A 43 1.15 13.70 -12.08
C ILE A 43 -0.18 14.35 -12.52
N THR A 44 -1.31 13.69 -12.29
CA THR A 44 -2.64 14.17 -12.73
C THR A 44 -3.50 14.68 -11.58
N HIS A 45 -3.22 14.30 -10.34
CA HIS A 45 -4.06 14.64 -9.17
C HIS A 45 -3.30 15.38 -8.05
N GLY A 46 -1.98 15.50 -8.14
CA GLY A 46 -1.11 16.05 -7.10
C GLY A 46 -0.77 15.05 -5.99
N PHE A 47 0.40 15.23 -5.35
CA PHE A 47 0.90 14.29 -4.33
C PHE A 47 0.01 14.18 -3.09
N LYS A 48 -0.54 15.32 -2.63
CA LYS A 48 -1.39 15.35 -1.44
C LYS A 48 -2.64 14.46 -1.63
N GLU A 49 -3.30 14.57 -2.78
CA GLU A 49 -4.43 13.72 -3.12
C GLU A 49 -4.00 12.26 -3.27
N ALA A 50 -2.94 12.00 -4.04
CA ALA A 50 -2.52 10.63 -4.33
C ALA A 50 -2.19 9.83 -3.07
N VAL A 51 -1.45 10.43 -2.13
CA VAL A 51 -1.11 9.82 -0.84
C VAL A 51 -2.35 9.63 0.03
N ALA A 52 -3.20 10.65 0.14
CA ALA A 52 -4.43 10.56 0.95
C ALA A 52 -5.37 9.46 0.45
N THR A 53 -5.54 9.35 -0.86
CA THR A 53 -6.39 8.31 -1.48
C THR A 53 -5.83 6.91 -1.26
N MET A 54 -4.52 6.70 -1.41
CA MET A 54 -3.91 5.39 -1.16
C MET A 54 -4.04 5.00 0.33
N ARG A 55 -3.78 5.95 1.24
CA ARG A 55 -3.95 5.75 2.68
C ARG A 55 -5.39 5.41 3.04
N HIS A 56 -6.36 6.11 2.46
CA HIS A 56 -7.78 5.84 2.69
C HIS A 56 -8.14 4.43 2.25
N ARG A 57 -7.73 4.01 1.04
CA ARG A 57 -7.99 2.66 0.53
C ARG A 57 -7.32 1.54 1.33
N LEU A 58 -6.15 1.79 1.92
CA LEU A 58 -5.47 0.79 2.76
C LEU A 58 -6.10 0.63 4.15
N ASN A 59 -6.64 1.73 4.71
CA ASN A 59 -7.06 1.78 6.12
C ASN A 59 -8.57 1.59 6.34
N HIS A 60 -9.38 1.74 5.30
CA HIS A 60 -10.79 1.35 5.26
C HIS A 60 -10.89 0.05 4.50
#